data_AF-A0A7X7HAA3-F1
#
_entry.id   AF-A0A7X7HAA3-F1
#
_cell.length_a   1.000
_cell.length_b   1.000
_cell.length_c   1.000
_cell.angle_alpha   90.00
_cell.angle_beta   90.00
_cell.angle_gamma   90.00
#
_symmetry.space_group_name_H-M   'P 1'
#
loop_
_entity.id
_entity.type
_entity.pdbx_description
1 polymer ?
#
loop_
_entity_poly.entity_id
_entity_poly.type
_entity_poly.pdbx_seq_one_letter_code
_entity_poly.pdbx_strand_id
1 'polypeptide(L)' 'MISYIHPFEDGNKRNSRMLTNAILYAYDFCLLSYRSVDEGEYKKAIVFFYEQNDNFYFKKLFAEQFIKTVNTYL' A
#
# COMPACT_ATOMS: atom_id res chain seq x y z
N MET A 1 -7.21 -4.30 2.09
CA MET A 1 -8.33 -5.05 2.69
C MET A 1 -8.40 -4.87 4.21
N ILE A 2 -7.33 -5.16 4.97
CA ILE A 2 -7.30 -4.93 6.44
C ILE A 2 -7.66 -3.49 6.81
N SER A 3 -7.10 -2.51 6.11
CA SER A 3 -7.40 -1.10 6.37
C SER A 3 -8.89 -0.73 6.20
N TYR A 4 -9.61 -1.44 5.33
CA TYR A 4 -11.03 -1.20 5.02
C TYR A 4 -11.95 -1.86 6.04
N ILE A 5 -11.69 -3.13 6.37
CA ILE A 5 -12.47 -3.90 7.36
C ILE A 5 -12.29 -3.32 8.77
N HIS A 6 -11.14 -2.67 9.03
CA HIS A 6 -10.82 -2.02 10.30
C HIS A 6 -10.97 -2.93 11.54
N PRO A 7 -10.39 -4.14 11.56
CA PRO A 7 -10.61 -5.10 12.64
C PRO A 7 -9.94 -4.75 13.98
N PHE A 8 -8.99 -3.81 14.00
CA PHE A 8 -8.27 -3.39 15.21
C PHE A 8 -8.68 -1.99 15.66
N GLU A 9 -8.50 -1.65 16.94
CA GLU A 9 -8.75 -0.31 17.48
C GLU A 9 -7.79 0.74 16.90
N ASP A 10 -6.53 0.38 16.69
CA ASP A 10 -5.52 1.19 15.99
C ASP A 10 -4.61 0.26 15.16
N GLY A 11 -3.86 0.84 14.23
CA GLY A 11 -2.80 0.16 13.52
C GLY A 11 -3.24 -0.55 12.25
N ASN A 12 -4.53 -0.52 11.88
CA ASN A 12 -5.06 -1.17 10.68
C ASN A 12 -4.24 -0.87 9.41
N LYS A 13 -3.90 0.41 9.20
CA LYS A 13 -3.07 0.84 8.05
C LYS A 13 -1.64 0.28 8.11
N ARG A 14 -1.04 0.23 9.31
CA ARG A 14 0.32 -0.31 9.53
C ARG A 14 0.32 -1.82 9.29
N ASN A 15 -0.62 -2.54 9.89
CA ASN A 15 -0.77 -3.99 9.72
C ASN A 15 -1.08 -4.39 8.27
N SER A 16 -1.91 -3.61 7.57
CA SER A 16 -2.18 -3.87 6.15
C SER A 16 -0.92 -3.77 5.29
N ARG A 17 -0.06 -2.76 5.51
CA ARG A 17 1.20 -2.62 4.77
C ARG A 17 2.20 -3.71 5.15
N MET A 18 2.27 -4.06 6.43
CA MET A 18 3.13 -5.15 6.90
C MET A 18 2.73 -6.48 6.26
N LEU A 19 1.44 -6.80 6.21
CA LEU A 19 0.95 -8.01 5.53
C LEU A 19 1.30 -8.00 4.03
N THR A 20 1.14 -6.86 3.35
CA THR A 20 1.56 -6.74 1.94
C THR A 20 3.05 -7.07 1.78
N ASN A 21 3.92 -6.51 2.63
CA ASN A 21 5.35 -6.80 2.57
C ASN A 21 5.69 -8.24 2.96
N ALA A 22 4.95 -8.85 3.89
CA ALA A 22 5.13 -10.26 4.23
C ALA A 22 4.79 -11.18 3.06
N ILE A 23 3.72 -10.88 2.30
CA ILE A 23 3.38 -11.62 1.07
C ILE A 23 4.49 -11.43 0.03
N LEU A 24 4.94 -10.21 -0.24
CA LEU A 24 6.02 -9.97 -1.19
C LEU A 24 7.29 -10.74 -0.83
N TYR A 25 7.67 -10.70 0.45
CA TYR A 25 8.82 -11.42 0.97
C TYR A 25 8.70 -12.94 0.76
N ALA A 26 7.52 -13.51 1.00
CA ALA A 26 7.27 -14.95 0.83
C ALA A 26 7.41 -15.43 -0.62
N TYR A 27 7.37 -14.52 -1.59
CA TYR A 27 7.55 -14.81 -3.02
C TYR A 27 8.84 -14.16 -3.57
N ASP A 28 9.82 -13.87 -2.71
CA ASP A 28 11.12 -13.31 -3.07
C ASP A 28 11.06 -11.97 -3.85
N PHE A 29 10.00 -11.18 -3.62
CA PHE A 29 9.88 -9.84 -4.19
C PHE A 29 10.41 -8.76 -3.25
N CYS A 30 10.83 -7.64 -3.85
CA CYS A 30 11.31 -6.48 -3.12
C CYS A 30 10.21 -5.87 -2.21
N LEU A 31 10.60 -5.41 -1.03
CA LEU A 31 9.68 -4.87 -0.03
C LEU A 31 9.24 -3.46 -0.37
N LEU A 32 7.93 -3.21 -0.36
CA LEU A 32 7.38 -1.92 -0.70
C LEU A 32 7.58 -0.88 0.41
N SER A 33 7.98 0.33 0.00
CA SER A 33 8.10 1.50 0.89
C SER A 33 7.25 2.65 0.38
N TYR A 34 6.34 3.15 1.23
CA TYR A 34 5.52 4.32 0.95
C TYR A 34 6.11 5.62 1.53
N ARG A 35 7.35 5.60 2.06
CA ARG A 35 7.96 6.77 2.73
C ARG A 35 8.10 7.99 1.82
N SER A 36 8.23 7.75 0.52
CA SER A 36 8.45 8.81 -0.48
C SER A 36 7.18 9.23 -1.22
N VAL A 37 6.02 8.71 -0.82
CA VAL A 37 4.73 9.03 -1.41
C VAL A 37 4.19 10.29 -0.79
N ASP A 38 3.68 11.19 -1.63
CA ASP A 38 2.97 12.37 -1.17
C ASP A 38 1.73 11.96 -0.34
N GLU A 39 1.56 12.60 0.82
CA GLU A 39 0.48 12.24 1.74
C GLU A 39 -0.91 12.50 1.12
N GLY A 40 -1.03 13.52 0.27
CA GLY A 40 -2.24 13.85 -0.46
C GLY A 40 -2.63 12.74 -1.45
N GLU A 41 -1.68 12.26 -2.24
CA GLU A 41 -1.91 11.14 -3.17
C GLU A 41 -2.28 9.85 -2.43
N TYR A 42 -1.61 9.55 -1.31
CA TYR A 42 -1.95 8.38 -0.50
C TYR A 42 -3.36 8.48 0.10
N LYS A 43 -3.74 9.65 0.65
CA LYS A 43 -5.09 9.91 1.18
C LYS A 43 -6.13 9.81 0.07
N LYS A 44 -5.85 10.35 -1.11
CA LYS A 44 -6.74 10.27 -2.28
C LYS A 44 -7.01 8.81 -2.64
N ALA A 45 -5.97 7.99 -2.77
CA ALA A 45 -6.13 6.57 -3.06
C ALA A 45 -7.00 5.85 -2.00
N ILE A 46 -6.80 6.18 -0.72
CA ILE A 46 -7.63 5.66 0.38
C ILE A 46 -9.10 6.05 0.23
N VAL A 47 -9.39 7.34 0.05
CA VAL A 47 -10.76 7.86 -0.03
C VAL A 47 -11.51 7.26 -1.22
N PHE A 48 -10.89 7.20 -2.40
CA PHE A 48 -11.51 6.59 -3.57
C PHE A 48 -11.85 5.12 -3.35
N PHE A 49 -10.97 4.37 -2.69
CA PHE A 49 -11.23 2.97 -2.39
C PHE A 49 -12.33 2.78 -1.34
N TYR A 50 -12.41 3.64 -0.32
CA TYR A 50 -13.40 3.50 0.75
C TYR A 50 -14.78 3.97 0.34
N GLU A 51 -14.86 5.11 -0.34
CA GLU A 51 -16.13 5.77 -0.64
C GLU A 51 -16.71 5.35 -1.99
N GLN A 52 -15.84 5.03 -2.96
CA GLN A 52 -16.25 4.73 -4.34
C GLN A 52 -15.99 3.27 -4.73
N ASN A 53 -15.41 2.46 -3.83
CA ASN A 53 -14.98 1.09 -4.10
C ASN A 53 -14.06 0.99 -5.34
N ASP A 54 -13.37 2.07 -5.68
CA ASP A 54 -12.45 2.15 -6.81
C ASP A 54 -11.02 1.91 -6.33
N ASN A 55 -10.40 0.84 -6.84
CA ASN A 55 -9.02 0.47 -6.52
C ASN A 55 -7.97 0.94 -7.53
N PHE A 56 -8.35 1.69 -8.57
CA PHE A 56 -7.45 2.15 -9.62
C PHE A 56 -6.26 2.93 -9.07
N TYR A 57 -6.53 3.96 -8.24
CA TYR A 57 -5.48 4.78 -7.64
C TYR A 57 -4.56 3.97 -6.71
N PHE A 58 -5.11 3.00 -5.98
CA PHE A 58 -4.30 2.10 -5.15
C PHE A 58 -3.38 1.21 -5.97
N LYS A 59 -3.88 0.62 -7.06
CA LYS A 59 -3.09 -0.22 -7.97
C LYS A 59 -1.97 0.60 -8.61
N LYS A 60 -2.28 1.82 -9.06
CA LYS A 60 -1.30 2.74 -9.62
C LYS A 60 -0.20 3.06 -8.61
N LEU A 61 -0.60 3.48 -7.40
CA LEU A 61 0.32 3.85 -6.32
C LEU A 61 1.18 2.66 -5.86
N PHE A 62 0.62 1.45 -5.82
CA PHE A 62 1.37 0.22 -5.57
C PHE A 62 2.43 -0.03 -6.66
N ALA A 63 2.06 0.01 -7.93
CA ALA A 63 2.95 -0.27 -9.04
C ALA A 63 4.11 0.74 -9.10
N GLU A 64 3.82 2.03 -8.94
CA GLU A 64 4.83 3.09 -8.92
C GLU A 64 5.84 2.90 -7.80
N GLN A 65 5.38 2.60 -6.58
CA GLN A 65 6.28 2.37 -5.46
C GLN A 65 7.05 1.06 -5.57
N PHE A 66 6.48 0.03 -6.17
CA PHE A 66 7.18 -1.22 -6.44
C PHE A 66 8.32 -0.99 -7.43
N ILE A 67 8.04 -0.37 -8.58
CA ILE A 67 9.05 -0.02 -9.60
C ILE A 67 10.15 0.86 -8.99
N LYS A 68 9.76 1.87 -8.20
CA LYS A 68 10.74 2.74 -7.53
C LYS A 68 11.65 1.97 -6.59
N THR A 69 11.09 1.05 -5.81
CA THR A 69 11.85 0.23 -4.86
C THR A 69 12.80 -0.70 -5.59
N VAL A 70 12.34 -1.39 -6.64
CA VAL A 70 13.19 -2.21 -7.52
C VAL A 70 14.35 -1.37 -8.04
N ASN A 71 14.08 -0.24 -8.71
CA ASN A 71 15.13 0.62 -9.27
C ASN A 71 16.10 1.22 -8.22
N THR A 72 15.74 1.23 -6.94
CA THR A 72 16.60 1.77 -5.87
C THR A 72 17.52 0.70 -5.29
N TYR A 73 17.09 -0.57 -5.26
CA TYR A 73 17.75 -1.62 -4.48
C TYR A 73 18.15 -2.86 -5.29
N LEU A 74 17.65 -3.01 -6.53
CA LEU A 74 17.95 -4.10 -7.46
C LEU A 74 18.51 -3.52 -8.76
#